data_AF-A0A2W0BF61-F1
#
_entry.id   AF-A0A2W0BF61-F1
#
_cell.length_a   1.000
_cell.length_b   1.000
_cell.length_c   1.000
_cell.angle_alpha   90.00
_cell.angle_beta   90.00
_cell.angle_gamma   90.00
#
_symmetry.space_group_name_H-M   'P 1'
#
loop_
_entity.id
_entity.type
_entity.pdbx_description
1 polymer ?
#
loop_
_entity_poly.entity_id
_entity_poly.type
_entity_poly.pdbx_seq_one_letter_code
_entity_poly.pdbx_strand_id
1 'polypeptide(L)'
;MSRYDHARALELSSRAFADSLSEREQDWLNQHLESCSDCKAQHEQLHAAIIALKTVSISAGNDLVQGTQRRIRALCLQTAARQRRMRPIWISSAFASVWMACTTPYVWQSFDVTGHWLHIPDLLWQMAFLVTWFTPALTGAAVAVWLRPQLTGTASGQMARASA
;
A
#
# COMPACT_ATOMS: atom_id res chain seq x y z
N MET A 1 38.90 -8.12 13.96
CA MET A 1 38.32 -7.17 13.00
C MET A 1 39.42 -6.39 12.30
N SER A 2 39.18 -5.96 11.07
CA SER A 2 40.15 -5.21 10.26
C SER A 2 39.95 -3.70 10.38
N ARG A 3 41.00 -2.91 10.09
CA ARG A 3 40.91 -1.44 10.02
C ARG A 3 39.86 -0.96 9.00
N TYR A 4 39.62 -1.75 7.95
CA TYR A 4 38.59 -1.47 6.94
C TYR A 4 37.16 -1.57 7.52
N ASP A 5 36.91 -2.55 8.40
CA ASP A 5 35.59 -2.74 9.02
C ASP A 5 35.22 -1.54 9.91
N HIS A 6 36.19 -1.01 10.67
CA HIS A 6 35.96 0.17 11.51
C HIS A 6 35.69 1.44 10.68
N ALA A 7 36.44 1.65 9.60
CA ALA A 7 36.21 2.78 8.69
C ALA A 7 34.82 2.70 8.04
N ARG A 8 34.40 1.49 7.64
CA ARG A 8 33.08 1.24 7.07
C ARG A 8 31.95 1.46 8.07
N ALA A 9 32.13 1.07 9.33
CA ALA A 9 31.15 1.33 10.39
C ALA A 9 30.97 2.83 10.66
N LEU A 10 32.04 3.61 10.60
CA LEU A 10 31.98 5.07 10.73
C LEU A 10 31.23 5.70 9.54
N GLU A 11 31.51 5.26 8.31
CA GLU A 11 30.81 5.75 7.12
C GLU A 11 29.31 5.43 7.19
N LEU A 12 28.95 4.19 7.50
CA LEU A 12 27.56 3.77 7.62
C LEU A 12 26.82 4.50 8.75
N SER A 13 27.48 4.75 9.88
CA SER A 13 26.86 5.53 10.97
C SER A 13 26.57 6.97 10.54
N SER A 14 27.48 7.63 9.82
CA SER A 14 27.23 8.98 9.29
C SER A 14 26.08 9.00 8.27
N ARG A 15 26.00 7.98 7.40
CA ARG A 15 24.92 7.85 6.39
C ARG A 15 23.58 7.56 7.05
N ALA A 16 23.52 6.75 8.10
CA ALA A 16 22.30 6.47 8.85
C ALA A 16 21.60 7.73 9.39
N PHE A 17 22.36 8.79 9.65
CA PHE A 17 21.84 10.05 10.16
C PHE A 17 21.37 11.03 9.08
N ALA A 18 21.96 10.96 7.88
CA ALA A 18 21.63 11.84 6.77
C ALA A 18 20.57 11.24 5.82
N ASP A 19 20.65 9.93 5.57
CA ASP A 19 19.84 9.19 4.60
C ASP A 19 19.33 7.86 5.19
N SER A 20 18.35 7.25 4.51
CA SER A 20 17.91 5.89 4.84
C SER A 20 18.92 4.85 4.34
N LEU A 21 19.47 4.04 5.25
CA LEU A 21 20.27 2.87 4.91
C LEU A 21 19.40 1.74 4.35
N SER A 22 20.00 0.88 3.52
CA SER A 22 19.37 -0.40 3.17
C SER A 22 19.34 -1.34 4.38
N GLU A 23 18.36 -2.23 4.44
CA GLU A 23 18.18 -3.21 5.53
C GLU A 23 19.47 -4.04 5.75
N ARG A 24 20.12 -4.48 4.65
CA ARG A 24 21.38 -5.22 4.70
C ARG A 24 22.54 -4.43 5.31
N GLU A 25 22.64 -3.13 5.03
CA GLU A 25 23.68 -2.27 5.61
C GLU A 25 23.41 -2.01 7.10
N GLN A 26 22.15 -1.87 7.48
CA GLN A 26 21.72 -1.69 8.86
C GLN A 26 22.02 -2.93 9.72
N ASP A 27 21.72 -4.12 9.22
CA ASP A 27 22.01 -5.37 9.91
C ASP A 27 23.51 -5.58 10.12
N TRP A 28 24.32 -5.31 9.09
CA TRP A 28 25.77 -5.39 9.20
C TRP A 28 26.32 -4.41 10.23
N LEU A 29 25.82 -3.17 10.23
CA LEU A 29 26.23 -2.15 11.19
C LEU A 29 25.88 -2.57 12.62
N ASN A 30 24.66 -3.04 12.87
CA ASN A 30 24.23 -3.51 14.18
C ASN A 30 25.11 -4.66 14.68
N GLN A 31 25.36 -5.66 13.83
CA GLN A 31 26.23 -6.78 14.15
C GLN A 31 27.67 -6.32 14.46
N HIS A 32 28.18 -5.33 13.72
CA HIS A 32 29.49 -4.76 13.99
C HIS A 32 29.53 -4.03 15.35
N LEU A 33 28.51 -3.23 15.68
CA LEU A 33 28.42 -2.49 16.95
C LEU A 33 28.27 -3.42 18.16
N GLU A 34 27.64 -4.58 18.01
CA GLU A 34 27.61 -5.62 19.06
C GLU A 34 28.99 -6.24 19.29
N SER A 35 29.78 -6.39 18.22
CA SER A 35 31.12 -6.99 18.29
C SER A 35 32.24 -6.02 18.71
N CYS A 36 32.02 -4.71 18.57
CA CYS A 36 33.06 -3.68 18.78
C CYS A 36 32.61 -2.58 19.74
N SER A 37 33.20 -2.55 20.94
CA SER A 37 32.94 -1.50 21.94
C SER A 37 33.32 -0.10 21.48
N ASP A 38 34.42 0.03 20.73
CA ASP A 38 34.95 1.34 20.33
C ASP A 38 34.05 2.01 19.28
N CYS A 39 33.61 1.24 18.27
CA CYS A 39 32.65 1.71 17.28
C CYS A 39 31.28 1.99 17.91
N LYS A 40 30.86 1.20 18.90
CA LYS A 40 29.64 1.45 19.66
C LYS A 40 29.70 2.78 20.42
N ALA A 41 30.78 3.03 21.15
CA ALA A 41 30.97 4.27 21.90
C ALA A 41 30.96 5.50 20.96
N GLN A 42 31.61 5.42 19.80
CA GLN A 42 31.60 6.50 18.80
C GLN A 42 30.21 6.73 18.22
N HIS A 43 29.48 5.66 17.89
CA HIS A 43 28.10 5.75 17.40
C HIS A 43 27.18 6.41 18.43
N GLU A 44 27.27 6.04 19.71
CA GLU A 44 26.50 6.64 20.79
C GLU A 44 26.82 8.12 21.01
N GLN A 45 28.10 8.50 20.92
CA GLN A 45 28.52 9.92 21.02
C GLN A 45 27.98 10.76 19.86
N LEU A 46 28.06 10.26 18.63
CA LEU A 46 27.48 10.92 17.45
C LEU A 46 25.96 11.07 17.58
N HIS A 47 25.29 10.00 18.02
CA HIS A 47 23.85 10.01 18.26
C HIS A 47 23.45 11.06 19.33
N ALA A 48 24.19 11.13 20.44
CA ALA A 48 23.96 12.11 21.49
C ALA A 48 24.18 13.56 21.01
N ALA A 49 25.23 13.80 20.21
CA ALA A 49 25.50 15.11 19.61
C ALA A 49 24.38 15.55 18.65
N ILE A 50 23.86 14.62 17.83
CA ILE A 50 22.74 14.90 16.92
C ILE A 50 21.46 15.19 17.69
N ILE A 51 21.18 14.44 18.77
CA ILE A 51 20.03 14.74 19.64
C ILE A 51 20.17 16.14 20.23
N ALA A 52 21.35 16.49 20.77
CA ALA A 52 21.59 17.83 21.30
C ALA A 52 21.36 18.91 20.25
N LEU A 53 21.85 18.72 19.02
CA LEU A 53 21.60 19.64 17.90
C LEU A 53 20.11 19.71 17.51
N LYS A 54 19.39 18.58 17.51
CA LYS A 54 17.94 18.53 17.27
C LYS A 54 17.15 19.24 18.38
N THR A 55 17.62 19.21 19.63
CA THR A 55 16.97 19.96 20.72
C THR A 55 17.19 21.47 20.63
N VAL A 56 18.30 21.89 20.01
CA VAL A 56 18.57 23.30 19.68
C VAL A 56 17.87 23.74 18.39
N SER A 57 17.35 22.79 17.59
CA SER A 57 16.66 23.12 16.35
C SER A 57 15.47 24.05 16.63
N ILE A 58 15.54 25.18 15.93
CA ILE A 58 14.75 26.39 16.08
C ILE A 58 13.29 26.04 16.38
N SER A 59 12.77 26.55 17.51
CA SER A 59 11.35 26.51 17.83
C SER A 59 10.58 27.00 16.61
N ALA A 60 9.93 26.08 15.89
CA ALA A 60 9.09 26.42 14.77
C ALA A 60 8.01 27.35 15.31
N GLY A 61 7.95 28.58 14.79
CA GLY A 61 6.98 29.57 15.23
C GLY A 61 5.58 28.95 15.28
N ASN A 62 4.82 29.25 16.32
CA ASN A 62 3.51 28.62 16.58
C ASN A 62 2.59 28.67 15.34
N ASP A 63 2.71 29.71 14.51
CA ASP A 63 1.99 29.83 13.24
C ASP A 63 2.35 28.76 12.21
N LEU A 64 3.63 28.37 12.09
CA LEU A 64 4.07 27.32 11.18
C LEU A 64 3.52 25.96 11.61
N VAL A 65 3.52 25.71 12.93
CA VAL A 65 2.99 24.48 13.52
C VAL A 65 1.48 24.40 13.28
N GLN A 66 0.74 25.48 13.56
CA GLN A 66 -0.70 25.53 13.32
C GLN A 66 -1.06 25.41 11.84
N GLY A 67 -0.31 26.06 10.95
CA GLY A 67 -0.49 25.94 9.50
C GLY A 67 -0.27 24.51 9.01
N THR A 68 0.77 23.86 9.50
CA THR A 68 1.10 22.46 9.15
C THR A 68 0.05 21.49 9.71
N GLN A 69 -0.38 21.66 10.96
CA GLN A 69 -1.43 20.83 11.56
C GLN A 69 -2.75 20.94 10.80
N ARG A 70 -3.15 22.15 10.38
CA ARG A 70 -4.35 22.35 9.55
C ARG A 70 -4.22 21.62 8.22
N ARG A 71 -3.06 21.68 7.59
CA ARG A 71 -2.80 21.03 6.29
C ARG A 71 -2.78 19.51 6.42
N ILE A 72 -2.16 18.97 7.46
CA ILE A 72 -2.16 17.53 7.77
C ILE A 72 -3.59 17.06 8.06
N ARG A 73 -4.37 17.80 8.85
CA ARG A 73 -5.76 17.44 9.14
C ARG A 73 -6.62 17.44 7.87
N ALA A 74 -6.42 18.40 6.97
CA ALA A 74 -7.08 18.42 5.67
C ALA A 74 -6.70 17.21 4.79
N LEU A 75 -5.41 16.84 4.77
CA LEU A 75 -4.93 15.66 4.05
C LEU A 75 -5.49 14.36 4.64
N CYS A 76 -5.52 14.21 5.97
CA CYS A 76 -6.14 13.07 6.63
C CYS A 76 -7.62 12.92 6.28
N LEU A 77 -8.36 14.03 6.24
CA LEU A 77 -9.78 14.01 5.86
C LEU A 77 -9.98 13.64 4.38
N GLN A 78 -9.12 14.12 3.47
CA GLN A 78 -9.15 13.70 2.07
C GLN A 78 -8.85 12.20 1.90
N THR A 79 -7.84 11.68 2.61
CA THR A 79 -7.50 10.25 2.56
C THR A 79 -8.62 9.39 3.13
N ALA A 80 -9.23 9.80 4.25
CA ALA A 80 -10.36 9.09 4.85
C ALA A 80 -11.60 9.11 3.94
N ALA A 81 -11.87 10.22 3.25
CA ALA A 81 -12.96 10.31 2.26
C ALA A 81 -12.72 9.39 1.05
N ARG A 82 -11.47 9.29 0.58
CA ARG A 82 -11.08 8.37 -0.51
C ARG A 82 -11.25 6.91 -0.10
N GLN A 83 -10.84 6.55 1.11
CA GLN A 83 -10.98 5.20 1.65
C GLN A 83 -12.46 4.80 1.84
N ARG A 84 -13.32 5.73 2.28
CA ARG A 84 -14.77 5.49 2.37
C ARG A 84 -15.42 5.23 1.01
N ARG A 85 -14.96 5.85 -0.07
CA ARG A 85 -15.48 5.59 -1.43
C ARG A 85 -15.06 4.25 -2.02
N MET A 86 -13.96 3.66 -1.56
CA MET A 86 -13.49 2.34 -2.06
C MET A 86 -14.16 1.15 -1.37
N ARG A 87 -14.71 1.33 -0.16
CA ARG A 87 -15.45 0.27 0.55
C ARG A 87 -16.64 -0.33 -0.21
N PRO A 88 -17.56 0.46 -0.81
CA PRO A 88 -18.70 -0.13 -1.55
C PRO A 88 -18.27 -0.90 -2.81
N ILE A 89 -17.16 -0.52 -3.44
CA ILE A 89 -16.61 -1.23 -4.60
C ILE A 89 -16.09 -2.62 -4.18
N TRP A 90 -15.38 -2.70 -3.05
CA TRP A 90 -14.93 -3.97 -2.50
C TRP A 90 -16.10 -4.86 -2.04
N ILE A 91 -17.12 -4.28 -1.41
CA ILE A 91 -18.28 -5.05 -0.93
C ILE A 91 -19.09 -5.61 -2.11
N SER A 92 -19.34 -4.82 -3.15
CA SER A 92 -20.04 -5.31 -4.35
C SER A 92 -19.24 -6.38 -5.09
N SER A 93 -17.92 -6.22 -5.20
CA SER A 93 -17.04 -7.25 -5.78
C SER A 93 -17.02 -8.54 -4.96
N ALA A 94 -16.92 -8.43 -3.63
CA ALA A 94 -16.93 -9.59 -2.75
C ALA A 94 -18.29 -10.31 -2.79
N PHE A 95 -19.38 -9.55 -2.80
CA PHE A 95 -20.73 -10.09 -2.91
C PHE A 95 -20.94 -10.82 -4.24
N ALA A 96 -20.47 -10.25 -5.37
CA ALA A 96 -20.53 -10.89 -6.67
C ALA A 96 -19.71 -12.20 -6.69
N SER A 97 -18.51 -12.22 -6.12
CA SER A 97 -17.69 -13.44 -6.02
C SER A 97 -18.34 -14.52 -5.15
N VAL A 98 -18.87 -14.16 -3.98
CA VAL A 98 -19.56 -15.10 -3.09
C VAL A 98 -20.81 -15.64 -3.77
N TRP A 99 -21.58 -14.78 -4.43
CA TRP A 99 -22.76 -15.20 -5.18
C TRP A 99 -22.38 -16.22 -6.27
N MET A 100 -21.35 -15.96 -7.07
CA MET A 100 -20.90 -16.92 -8.09
C MET A 100 -20.40 -18.23 -7.50
N ALA A 101 -19.65 -18.18 -6.39
CA ALA A 101 -19.19 -19.37 -5.68
C ALA A 101 -20.36 -20.20 -5.14
N CYS A 102 -21.42 -19.57 -4.64
CA CYS A 102 -22.63 -20.24 -4.17
C CYS A 102 -23.52 -20.76 -5.30
N THR A 103 -23.56 -20.08 -6.44
CA THR A 103 -24.41 -20.49 -7.58
C THR A 103 -23.84 -21.73 -8.27
N THR A 104 -22.50 -21.88 -8.27
CA THR A 104 -21.79 -23.00 -8.90
C THR A 104 -22.24 -24.40 -8.42
N PRO A 105 -22.26 -24.72 -7.11
CA PRO A 105 -22.71 -26.03 -6.64
C PRO A 105 -24.23 -26.22 -6.80
N TYR A 106 -25.01 -25.16 -6.68
CA TYR A 106 -26.47 -25.22 -6.87
C TYR A 106 -26.84 -25.59 -8.32
N VAL A 107 -26.11 -25.01 -9.26
CA VAL A 107 -26.21 -25.31 -10.69
C VAL A 107 -25.76 -26.75 -10.97
N TRP A 108 -24.68 -27.22 -10.32
CA TRP A 108 -24.24 -28.62 -10.43
C TRP A 108 -25.27 -29.63 -9.91
N GLN A 109 -25.94 -29.32 -8.80
CA GLN A 109 -26.96 -30.20 -8.23
C GLN A 109 -28.23 -30.24 -9.09
N SER A 110 -28.55 -29.13 -9.75
CA SER A 110 -29.62 -29.07 -10.76
C SER A 110 -29.26 -29.89 -12.01
N PHE A 111 -27.96 -29.98 -12.36
CA PHE A 111 -27.46 -30.74 -13.50
C PHE A 111 -27.55 -32.26 -13.32
N ASP A 112 -27.30 -32.79 -12.12
CA ASP A 112 -27.39 -34.24 -11.89
C ASP A 112 -28.83 -34.74 -12.09
N VAL A 113 -29.80 -33.96 -11.61
CA VAL A 113 -31.22 -34.26 -11.73
C VAL A 113 -31.72 -34.13 -13.17
N THR A 114 -31.27 -33.10 -13.90
CA THR A 114 -31.79 -32.80 -15.24
C THR A 114 -31.06 -33.55 -16.36
N GLY A 115 -29.77 -33.84 -16.18
CA GLY A 115 -28.93 -34.56 -17.14
C GLY A 115 -29.38 -36.01 -17.35
N HIS A 116 -29.89 -36.66 -16.30
CA HIS A 116 -30.48 -37.99 -16.41
C HIS A 116 -31.74 -38.02 -17.29
N TRP A 117 -32.45 -36.89 -17.41
CA TRP A 117 -33.71 -36.81 -18.15
C TRP A 117 -33.55 -36.40 -19.61
N LEU A 118 -32.51 -35.66 -20.00
CA LEU A 118 -32.49 -34.97 -21.30
C LEU A 118 -31.36 -35.34 -22.28
N HIS A 119 -30.38 -36.21 -21.94
CA HIS A 119 -29.32 -36.68 -22.88
C HIS A 119 -28.65 -35.56 -23.72
N ILE A 120 -28.45 -34.37 -23.12
CA ILE A 120 -27.83 -33.23 -23.80
C ILE A 120 -26.31 -33.44 -23.90
N PRO A 121 -25.66 -33.11 -25.03
CA PRO A 121 -24.22 -33.23 -25.20
C PRO A 121 -23.41 -32.27 -24.30
N ASP A 122 -22.40 -32.80 -23.60
CA ASP A 122 -21.51 -32.11 -22.65
C ASP A 122 -20.85 -30.82 -23.18
N LEU A 123 -20.71 -30.71 -24.50
CA LEU A 123 -19.98 -29.63 -25.15
C LEU A 123 -20.66 -28.27 -25.02
N LEU A 124 -21.99 -28.22 -25.11
CA LEU A 124 -22.75 -26.98 -24.88
C LEU A 124 -22.60 -26.49 -23.43
N TRP A 125 -22.34 -27.42 -22.50
CA TRP A 125 -22.21 -27.17 -21.08
C TRP A 125 -20.84 -26.65 -20.66
N GLN A 126 -19.78 -27.20 -21.24
CA GLN A 126 -18.44 -26.62 -21.09
C GLN A 126 -18.40 -25.16 -21.57
N MET A 127 -19.10 -24.86 -22.68
CA MET A 127 -19.19 -23.49 -23.20
C MET A 127 -19.97 -22.56 -22.28
N ALA A 128 -21.11 -22.99 -21.72
CA ALA A 128 -21.89 -22.19 -20.79
C ALA A 128 -21.11 -21.89 -19.49
N PHE A 129 -20.34 -22.86 -18.99
CA PHE A 129 -19.47 -22.68 -17.82
C PHE A 129 -18.35 -21.67 -18.11
N LEU A 130 -17.66 -21.81 -19.24
CA LEU A 130 -16.64 -20.87 -19.70
C LEU A 130 -17.18 -19.44 -19.81
N VAL A 131 -18.32 -19.26 -20.48
CA VAL A 131 -18.95 -17.95 -20.65
C VAL A 131 -19.34 -17.34 -19.30
N THR A 132 -19.95 -18.12 -18.42
CA THR A 132 -20.35 -17.66 -17.08
C THR A 132 -19.13 -17.27 -16.24
N TRP A 133 -18.03 -18.02 -16.35
CA TRP A 133 -16.80 -17.78 -15.59
C TRP A 133 -16.02 -16.55 -16.08
N PHE A 134 -16.02 -16.27 -17.39
CA PHE A 134 -15.33 -15.10 -17.95
C PHE A 134 -16.14 -13.81 -17.87
N THR A 135 -17.46 -13.89 -17.82
CA THR A 135 -18.36 -12.73 -17.67
C THR A 135 -17.99 -11.79 -16.51
N PRO A 136 -17.72 -12.24 -15.26
CA PRO A 136 -17.33 -11.34 -14.16
C PRO A 136 -15.98 -10.66 -14.39
N ALA A 137 -15.02 -11.33 -15.03
CA ALA A 137 -13.73 -10.74 -15.35
C ALA A 137 -13.89 -9.63 -16.39
N LEU A 138 -14.73 -9.85 -17.40
CA LEU A 138 -15.07 -8.85 -18.41
C LEU A 138 -15.84 -7.66 -17.84
N THR A 139 -16.83 -7.91 -16.98
CA THR A 139 -17.59 -6.82 -16.33
C THR A 139 -16.71 -6.03 -15.37
N GLY A 140 -15.86 -6.71 -14.59
CA GLY A 140 -14.86 -6.05 -13.74
C GLY A 140 -13.91 -5.16 -14.53
N ALA A 141 -13.38 -5.66 -15.65
CA ALA A 141 -12.52 -4.87 -16.55
C ALA A 141 -13.26 -3.68 -17.17
N ALA A 142 -14.49 -3.89 -17.65
CA ALA A 142 -15.31 -2.82 -18.23
C ALA A 142 -15.64 -1.72 -17.21
N VAL A 143 -16.02 -2.11 -15.98
CA VAL A 143 -16.26 -1.19 -14.87
C VAL A 143 -14.98 -0.45 -14.48
N ALA A 144 -13.84 -1.13 -14.42
CA ALA A 144 -12.55 -0.50 -14.12
C ALA A 144 -12.15 0.54 -15.20
N VAL A 145 -12.39 0.23 -16.48
CA VAL A 145 -12.18 1.18 -17.59
C VAL A 145 -13.16 2.35 -17.51
N TRP A 146 -14.41 2.11 -17.12
CA TRP A 146 -15.42 3.16 -16.99
C TRP A 146 -15.20 4.07 -15.76
N LEU A 147 -14.58 3.56 -14.69
CA LEU A 147 -14.23 4.35 -13.49
C LEU A 147 -12.91 5.14 -13.63
N ARG A 148 -12.03 4.77 -14.57
CA ARG A 148 -10.78 5.51 -14.85
C ARG A 148 -10.97 7.03 -15.04
N PRO A 149 -11.91 7.52 -15.88
CA PRO A 149 -12.09 8.96 -16.09
C PRO A 149 -12.56 9.72 -14.85
N GLN A 150 -13.25 9.07 -13.90
CA GLN A 150 -13.69 9.74 -12.66
C GLN A 150 -12.53 9.98 -11.67
N LEU A 151 -11.46 9.17 -11.76
CA LEU A 151 -10.26 9.33 -10.93
C LEU A 151 -9.30 10.38 -11.49
N THR A 152 -9.28 10.58 -12.81
CA THR A 152 -8.43 11.59 -13.45
C THR A 152 -9.08 12.98 -13.55
N GLY A 153 -10.41 13.06 -13.61
CA GLY A 153 -11.14 14.33 -13.77
C GLY A 153 -11.21 15.25 -12.54
N THR A 154 -10.87 14.77 -11.34
CA THR A 154 -10.95 15.60 -10.11
C THR A 154 -9.67 16.38 -9.79
N ALA A 155 -8.54 16.09 -10.45
CA ALA A 155 -7.29 16.81 -10.24
C ALA A 155 -7.28 18.20 -10.92
N SER A 156 -8.01 18.39 -12.03
CA SER A 156 -8.02 19.68 -12.76
C SER A 156 -8.97 20.72 -12.18
N GLY A 157 -9.98 20.32 -11.40
CA GLY A 157 -10.96 21.25 -10.81
C GLY A 157 -10.48 21.97 -9.54
N GLN A 158 -9.43 21.48 -8.87
CA GLN A 158 -8.98 22.03 -7.59
C GLN A 158 -7.87 23.08 -7.73
N MET A 159 -7.16 23.14 -8.87
CA MET A 159 -6.19 24.21 -9.15
C MET A 159 -6.85 25.52 -9.61
N ALA A 160 -8.02 25.47 -10.25
CA ALA A 160 -8.70 26.67 -10.77
C ALA A 160 -9.40 27.51 -9.67
N ARG A 161 -9.54 26.99 -8.44
CA ARG A 161 -10.25 27.66 -7.34
C ARG A 161 -9.32 28.17 -6.23
N ALA A 162 -8.01 28.02 -6.39
CA ALA A 162 -7.01 28.54 -5.46
C ALA A 162 -6.37 29.86 -5.96
N SER A 163 -6.84 30.40 -7.09
CA SER A 163 -6.33 31.63 -7.73
C SER A 163 -7.42 32.69 -7.96
N ALA A 164 -8.55 32.61 -7.27
CA ALA A 164 -9.59 33.65 -7.22
C ALA A 164 -9.91 33.94 -5.76
#